data_AF-A0A7C2FU25-F1
#
_entry.id   AF-A0A7C2FU25-F1
#
_cell.length_a   1.000
_cell.length_b   1.000
_cell.length_c   1.000
_cell.angle_alpha   90.00
_cell.angle_beta   90.00
_cell.angle_gamma   90.00
#
_symmetry.space_group_name_H-M   'P 1'
#
loop_
_entity.id
_entity.type
_entity.pdbx_description
1 polymer ?
#
loop_
_entity_poly.entity_id
_entity_poly.type
_entity_poly.pdbx_seq_one_letter_code
_entity_poly.pdbx_strand_id
1 'polypeptide(L)'
;MLRRNGLPLKFSINTAEGEYPKDIQVVEAVQANLRAIGCDVTIWKVEAAARWSYLRVPISEARYEAVFFGFNPSNGDLGYHLNSLFRSNPDPNRAPYVWNLMWYSNEQVDRLLEQADHEVEAERRWELLGQAQRLIWEDAPCLWLYVPDLLVGARRNVEGVFIWPTVFTVVREAWKSA
;
A
#
# COMPACT_ATOMS: atom_id res chain seq x y z
N MET A 1 -7.95 18.19 -19.38
CA MET A 1 -6.64 17.49 -19.41
C MET A 1 -5.85 17.95 -18.20
N LEU A 2 -5.34 17.00 -17.41
CA LEU A 2 -4.46 17.32 -16.28
C LEU A 2 -3.11 17.80 -16.83
N ARG A 3 -2.71 19.01 -16.44
CA ARG A 3 -1.47 19.63 -16.89
C ARG A 3 -0.65 20.11 -15.71
N ARG A 4 0.67 19.94 -15.76
CA ARG A 4 1.63 20.55 -14.84
C ARG A 4 2.48 21.54 -15.64
N ASN A 5 2.47 22.81 -15.25
CA ASN A 5 3.16 23.90 -15.97
C ASN A 5 2.79 23.97 -17.47
N GLY A 6 1.52 23.70 -17.81
CA GLY A 6 1.04 23.73 -19.19
C GLY A 6 1.36 22.49 -20.04
N LEU A 7 2.14 21.54 -19.54
CA LEU A 7 2.45 20.26 -20.19
C LEU A 7 1.59 19.12 -19.64
N PRO A 8 1.33 18.05 -20.43
CA PRO A 8 0.76 16.81 -19.91
C PRO A 8 1.50 16.35 -18.66
N LEU A 9 0.77 15.93 -17.64
CA LEU A 9 1.39 15.32 -16.46
C LEU A 9 2.09 14.03 -16.89
N LYS A 10 3.42 13.99 -16.73
CA LYS A 10 4.26 12.85 -17.07
C LYS A 10 4.80 12.19 -15.82
N PHE A 11 4.69 10.87 -15.72
CA PHE A 11 5.29 10.10 -14.62
C PHE A 11 5.39 8.60 -14.92
N SER A 12 6.20 7.90 -14.15
CA SER A 12 6.38 6.45 -14.19
C SER A 12 5.74 5.74 -12.99
N ILE A 13 5.13 4.58 -13.24
CA ILE A 13 4.63 3.67 -12.19
C ILE A 13 5.59 2.49 -12.08
N ASN A 14 6.26 2.37 -10.93
CA ASN A 14 7.09 1.21 -10.61
C ASN A 14 6.21 0.01 -10.24
N THR A 15 6.47 -1.15 -10.85
CA THR A 15 5.83 -2.43 -10.51
C THR A 15 6.80 -3.60 -10.71
N ALA A 16 6.56 -4.70 -10.02
CA ALA A 16 7.09 -6.00 -10.38
C ALA A 16 5.95 -6.91 -10.85
N GLU A 17 6.30 -8.10 -11.34
CA GLU A 17 5.37 -9.14 -11.75
C GLU A 17 5.42 -10.30 -10.75
N GLY A 18 4.25 -10.77 -10.31
CA GLY A 18 4.11 -11.89 -9.38
C GLY A 18 4.02 -11.49 -7.90
N GLU A 19 3.96 -10.20 -7.57
CA GLU A 19 3.76 -9.77 -6.17
C GLU A 19 2.28 -9.80 -5.77
N TYR A 20 1.40 -9.46 -6.71
CA TYR A 20 -0.05 -9.54 -6.51
C TYR A 20 -0.71 -10.24 -7.70
N PRO A 21 -1.84 -10.95 -7.49
CA PRO A 21 -2.60 -11.51 -8.59
C PRO A 21 -2.95 -10.44 -9.63
N LYS A 22 -2.48 -10.65 -10.87
CA LYS A 22 -2.72 -9.76 -12.02
C LYS A 22 -2.14 -8.33 -11.85
N ASP A 23 -1.08 -8.17 -11.08
CA ASP A 23 -0.40 -6.88 -10.86
C ASP A 23 -0.14 -6.10 -12.15
N ILE A 24 0.46 -6.73 -13.17
CA ILE A 24 0.76 -6.07 -14.45
C ILE A 24 -0.52 -5.60 -15.17
N GLN A 25 -1.54 -6.45 -15.24
CA GLN A 25 -2.80 -6.10 -15.93
C GLN A 25 -3.53 -4.95 -15.22
N VAL A 26 -3.46 -4.89 -13.89
CA VAL A 26 -4.01 -3.77 -13.11
C VAL A 26 -3.27 -2.48 -13.46
N VAL A 27 -1.94 -2.49 -13.45
CA VAL A 27 -1.14 -1.30 -13.77
C VAL A 27 -1.35 -0.84 -15.22
N GLU A 28 -1.49 -1.76 -16.18
CA GLU A 28 -1.82 -1.45 -17.57
C GLU A 28 -3.21 -0.79 -17.70
N ALA A 29 -4.21 -1.27 -16.97
CA ALA A 29 -5.54 -0.66 -16.94
C ALA A 29 -5.50 0.75 -16.35
N VAL A 30 -4.77 0.95 -15.24
CA VAL A 30 -4.54 2.28 -14.63
C VAL A 30 -3.83 3.22 -15.61
N GLN A 31 -2.78 2.75 -16.28
CA GLN A 31 -2.07 3.52 -17.31
C GLN A 31 -3.01 3.94 -18.44
N ALA A 32 -3.84 3.03 -18.96
CA ALA A 32 -4.79 3.32 -20.03
C ALA A 32 -5.79 4.40 -19.62
N ASN A 33 -6.36 4.30 -18.41
CA ASN A 33 -7.31 5.28 -17.87
C ASN A 33 -6.66 6.66 -17.69
N LEU A 34 -5.43 6.72 -17.18
CA LEU A 34 -4.69 7.97 -16.99
C LEU A 34 -4.29 8.62 -18.33
N ARG A 35 -3.92 7.81 -19.33
CA ARG A 35 -3.66 8.30 -20.70
C ARG A 35 -4.92 8.88 -21.34
N ALA A 36 -6.08 8.27 -21.12
CA ALA A 36 -7.36 8.75 -21.66
C ALA A 36 -7.72 10.17 -21.17
N ILE A 37 -7.23 10.58 -19.98
CA ILE A 37 -7.43 11.95 -19.44
C ILE A 37 -6.26 12.91 -19.70
N GLY A 38 -5.26 12.46 -20.47
CA GLY A 38 -4.15 13.26 -20.98
C GLY A 38 -2.86 13.21 -20.17
N CYS A 39 -2.63 12.17 -19.35
CA CYS A 39 -1.34 11.95 -18.69
C CYS A 39 -0.39 11.11 -19.55
N ASP A 40 0.91 11.41 -19.54
CA ASP A 40 1.97 10.59 -20.13
C ASP A 40 2.52 9.62 -19.07
N VAL A 41 1.91 8.44 -18.97
CA VAL A 41 2.24 7.43 -17.96
C VAL A 41 3.07 6.32 -18.58
N THR A 42 4.20 5.98 -17.96
CA THR A 42 5.03 4.83 -18.33
C THR A 42 5.04 3.77 -17.23
N ILE A 43 5.14 2.49 -17.61
CA ILE A 43 5.31 1.40 -16.63
C ILE A 43 6.80 1.13 -16.51
N TRP A 44 7.34 1.32 -15.32
CA TRP A 44 8.68 0.91 -14.97
C TRP A 44 8.62 -0.46 -14.31
N LYS A 45 8.63 -1.51 -15.14
CA LYS A 45 8.67 -2.89 -14.65
C LYS A 45 10.10 -3.25 -14.21
N VAL A 46 10.24 -3.75 -12.99
CA VAL A 46 11.50 -4.26 -12.44
C VAL A 46 11.36 -5.73 -12.06
N GLU A 47 12.50 -6.40 -11.88
CA GLU A 47 12.53 -7.75 -11.32
C GLU A 47 12.13 -7.69 -9.83
N ALA A 48 11.32 -8.66 -9.38
CA ALA A 48 10.67 -8.64 -8.07
C ALA A 48 11.68 -8.68 -6.92
N ALA A 49 12.70 -9.53 -6.98
CA ALA A 49 13.72 -9.63 -5.93
C ALA A 49 14.56 -8.33 -5.81
N ALA A 50 14.77 -7.61 -6.91
CA ALA A 50 15.48 -6.33 -6.91
C ALA A 50 14.60 -5.12 -6.55
N ARG A 51 13.26 -5.23 -6.62
CA ARG A 51 12.32 -4.11 -6.48
C ARG A 51 12.59 -3.25 -5.24
N TRP A 52 12.80 -3.89 -4.09
CA TRP A 52 12.97 -3.19 -2.82
C TRP A 52 14.21 -2.30 -2.78
N SER A 53 15.28 -2.65 -3.52
CA SER A 53 16.49 -1.81 -3.60
C SER A 53 16.27 -0.50 -4.37
N TYR A 54 15.24 -0.44 -5.22
CA TYR A 54 14.82 0.79 -5.90
C TYR A 54 13.86 1.65 -5.08
N LEU A 55 13.07 1.01 -4.19
CA LEU A 55 12.01 1.67 -3.44
C LEU A 55 12.47 2.18 -2.07
N ARG A 56 13.32 1.41 -1.38
CA ARG A 56 13.79 1.69 -0.02
C ARG A 56 15.11 2.48 -0.02
N VAL A 57 15.08 3.65 -0.64
CA VAL A 57 16.21 4.58 -0.75
C VAL A 57 15.81 5.97 -0.22
N PRO A 58 16.77 6.84 0.13
CA PRO A 58 16.49 8.25 0.42
C PRO A 58 15.69 8.93 -0.69
N ILE A 59 14.92 9.96 -0.36
CA ILE A 59 14.06 10.64 -1.35
C ILE A 59 14.87 11.24 -2.50
N SER A 60 16.11 11.67 -2.21
CA SER A 60 17.06 12.20 -3.19
C SER A 60 17.53 11.17 -4.22
N GLU A 61 17.44 9.88 -3.88
CA GLU A 61 17.84 8.75 -4.73
C GLU A 61 16.63 8.03 -5.36
N ALA A 62 15.42 8.29 -4.86
CA ALA A 62 14.19 7.70 -5.37
C ALA A 62 13.96 8.10 -6.84
N ARG A 63 13.92 7.10 -7.72
CA ARG A 63 13.69 7.28 -9.16
C ARG A 63 12.25 7.03 -9.58
N TYR A 64 11.42 6.51 -8.68
CA TYR A 64 10.00 6.28 -8.92
C TYR A 64 9.21 7.56 -8.66
N GLU A 65 8.17 7.78 -9.44
CA GLU A 65 7.21 8.86 -9.23
C GLU A 65 5.88 8.33 -8.67
N ALA A 66 5.55 7.08 -9.00
CA ALA A 66 4.46 6.32 -8.43
C ALA A 66 4.88 4.85 -8.26
N VAL A 67 4.23 4.14 -7.34
CA VAL A 67 4.51 2.73 -7.04
C VAL A 67 3.18 1.98 -6.96
N PHE A 68 3.05 0.87 -7.68
CA PHE A 68 1.93 -0.06 -7.45
C PHE A 68 2.22 -0.90 -6.21
N PHE A 69 1.52 -0.63 -5.11
CA PHE A 69 1.82 -1.23 -3.82
C PHE A 69 0.54 -1.50 -3.04
N GLY A 70 0.56 -2.58 -2.27
CA GLY A 70 -0.50 -2.95 -1.34
C GLY A 70 0.10 -3.41 -0.02
N PHE A 71 -0.62 -3.18 1.07
CA PHE A 71 -0.16 -3.52 2.41
C PHE A 71 -1.28 -4.12 3.25
N ASN A 72 -0.98 -5.20 3.96
CA ASN A 72 -1.87 -5.84 4.92
C ASN A 72 -1.28 -5.67 6.34
N PRO A 73 -2.07 -5.20 7.32
CA PRO A 73 -1.62 -5.21 8.71
C PRO A 73 -1.70 -6.66 9.23
N SER A 74 -0.56 -7.32 9.37
CA SER A 74 -0.47 -8.74 9.77
C SER A 74 -1.15 -9.06 11.11
N ASN A 75 -1.30 -8.06 11.97
CA ASN A 75 -1.94 -8.15 13.28
C ASN A 75 -3.41 -7.69 13.30
N GLY A 76 -3.97 -7.24 12.16
CA GLY A 76 -5.33 -6.73 12.07
C GLY A 76 -5.56 -5.36 12.72
N ASP A 77 -4.50 -4.64 13.13
CA ASP A 77 -4.63 -3.35 13.81
C ASP A 77 -4.57 -2.17 12.82
N LEU A 78 -5.55 -1.26 12.92
CA LEU A 78 -5.62 -0.06 12.09
C LEU A 78 -4.49 0.93 12.39
N GLY A 79 -4.10 1.08 13.65
CA GLY A 79 -2.99 1.95 14.03
C GLY A 79 -1.68 1.51 13.38
N TYR A 80 -1.40 0.21 13.38
CA TYR A 80 -0.27 -0.37 12.66
C TYR A 80 -0.36 -0.13 11.15
N HIS A 81 -1.54 -0.26 10.55
CA HIS A 81 -1.76 0.03 9.13
C HIS A 81 -1.44 1.49 8.78
N LEU A 82 -2.01 2.44 9.53
CA LEU A 82 -1.84 3.86 9.26
C LEU A 82 -0.40 4.32 9.54
N ASN A 83 0.20 3.88 10.66
CA ASN A 83 1.59 4.18 10.98
C ASN A 83 2.58 3.65 9.92
N SER A 84 2.30 2.46 9.36
CA SER A 84 3.21 1.83 8.39
C SER A 84 3.25 2.56 7.05
N LEU A 85 2.14 3.15 6.63
CA LEU A 85 1.99 3.74 5.29
C LEU A 85 2.01 5.27 5.28
N PHE A 86 1.52 5.92 6.33
CA PHE A 86 1.18 7.36 6.30
C PHE A 86 1.84 8.19 7.39
N ARG A 87 2.53 7.58 8.37
CA ARG A 87 3.39 8.34 9.29
C ARG A 87 4.53 8.97 8.49
N SER A 88 4.79 10.26 8.74
CA SER A 88 5.83 10.99 8.01
C SER A 88 7.19 10.31 8.13
N ASN A 89 7.94 10.31 7.03
CA ASN A 89 9.34 9.89 7.05
C ASN A 89 10.15 10.87 7.91
N PRO A 90 10.83 10.41 8.98
CA PRO A 90 11.48 11.31 9.93
C PRO A 90 12.81 11.90 9.40
N ASP A 91 13.41 11.26 8.40
CA ASP A 91 14.68 11.67 7.81
C ASP A 91 14.66 11.48 6.29
N PRO A 92 14.72 12.54 5.48
CA PRO A 92 14.73 12.44 4.02
C PRO A 92 15.99 11.78 3.46
N ASN A 93 17.06 11.67 4.26
CA ASN A 93 18.33 11.05 3.87
C ASN A 93 18.37 9.55 4.17
N ARG A 94 17.26 8.95 4.59
CA ARG A 94 17.13 7.51 4.87
C ARG A 94 16.03 6.89 4.03
N ALA A 95 16.04 5.57 3.94
CA ALA A 95 14.90 4.83 3.39
C ALA A 95 13.60 5.18 4.14
N PRO A 96 12.43 5.10 3.47
CA PRO A 96 11.15 5.38 4.10
C PRO A 96 10.92 4.62 5.41
N TYR A 97 10.31 5.31 6.37
CA TYR A 97 9.80 4.73 7.59
C TYR A 97 8.76 3.67 7.24
N VAL A 98 9.08 2.43 7.62
CA VAL A 98 8.29 1.23 7.35
C VAL A 98 7.96 1.08 5.85
N TRP A 99 6.83 1.61 5.38
CA TRP A 99 6.35 1.53 3.99
C TRP A 99 5.74 2.84 3.45
N ASN A 100 6.04 4.01 4.03
CA ASN A 100 5.63 5.31 3.46
C ASN A 100 6.45 5.67 2.19
N LEU A 101 6.29 4.87 1.15
CA LEU A 101 6.90 5.03 -0.17
C LEU A 101 6.37 6.27 -0.91
N MET A 102 5.21 6.77 -0.51
CA MET A 102 4.60 7.98 -1.08
C MET A 102 5.32 9.25 -0.63
N TRP A 103 6.16 9.16 0.41
CA TRP A 103 6.73 10.33 1.08
C TRP A 103 5.65 11.31 1.57
N TYR A 104 4.47 10.79 1.89
CA TYR A 104 3.38 11.58 2.46
C TYR A 104 3.79 12.13 3.81
N SER A 105 3.42 13.37 4.09
CA SER A 105 3.66 14.02 5.37
C SER A 105 2.52 14.96 5.69
N ASN A 106 1.96 14.80 6.89
CA ASN A 106 0.94 15.69 7.43
C ASN A 106 1.08 15.70 8.95
N GLU A 107 1.46 16.85 9.51
CA GLU A 107 1.73 16.98 10.95
C GLU A 107 0.51 16.66 11.81
N GLN A 108 -0.71 16.91 11.32
CA GLN A 108 -1.92 16.59 12.06
C GLN A 108 -2.18 15.09 12.08
N VAL A 109 -1.92 14.40 10.96
CA VAL A 109 -1.96 12.93 10.92
C VAL A 109 -0.94 12.35 11.90
N ASP A 110 0.31 12.83 11.88
CA ASP A 110 1.34 12.36 12.80
C ASP A 110 0.95 12.55 14.27
N ARG A 111 0.38 13.71 14.62
CA ARG A 111 -0.12 13.98 15.99
C ARG A 111 -1.24 13.04 16.39
N LEU A 112 -2.19 12.76 15.50
CA LEU A 112 -3.30 11.85 15.77
C LEU A 112 -2.82 10.40 15.95
N LEU A 113 -1.87 9.96 15.12
CA LEU A 113 -1.27 8.64 15.23
C LEU A 113 -0.47 8.48 16.53
N GLU A 114 0.36 9.47 16.89
CA GLU A 114 1.09 9.45 18.16
C GLU A 114 0.15 9.40 19.36
N GLN A 115 -0.94 10.19 19.36
CA GLN A 115 -1.94 10.13 20.43
C GLN A 115 -2.62 8.76 20.50
N ALA A 116 -2.96 8.17 19.35
CA ALA A 116 -3.60 6.85 19.29
C ALA A 116 -2.66 5.71 19.74
N ASP A 117 -1.34 5.87 19.60
CA ASP A 117 -0.34 4.90 20.05
C ASP A 117 -0.24 4.85 21.59
N HIS A 118 -0.55 5.96 22.28
CA HIS A 118 -0.54 6.05 23.76
C HIS A 118 -1.93 5.97 24.40
N GLU A 119 -3.00 5.85 23.60
CA GLU A 119 -4.38 5.78 24.09
C GLU A 119 -4.77 4.36 24.48
N VAL A 120 -5.24 4.21 25.72
CA VAL A 120 -5.64 2.92 26.30
C VAL A 120 -7.14 2.67 26.21
N GLU A 121 -7.93 3.75 26.14
CA GLU A 121 -9.38 3.66 25.99
C GLU A 121 -9.74 3.38 24.52
N ALA A 122 -10.32 2.20 24.27
CA ALA A 122 -10.53 1.71 22.91
C ALA A 122 -11.37 2.68 22.06
N GLU A 123 -12.48 3.19 22.58
CA GLU A 123 -13.34 4.13 21.84
C GLU A 123 -12.58 5.39 21.43
N ARG A 124 -11.80 5.95 22.37
CA ARG A 124 -11.01 7.16 22.10
C ARG A 124 -9.91 6.90 21.08
N ARG A 125 -9.25 5.75 21.15
CA ARG A 125 -8.26 5.33 20.16
C ARG A 125 -8.88 5.24 18.76
N TRP A 126 -10.08 4.65 18.64
CA TRP A 126 -10.79 4.57 17.37
C TRP A 126 -11.20 5.93 16.81
N GLU A 127 -11.61 6.87 17.66
CA GLU A 127 -11.89 8.25 17.24
C GLU A 127 -10.66 8.95 16.65
N LEU A 128 -9.50 8.79 17.28
CA LEU A 128 -8.23 9.36 16.83
C LEU A 128 -7.80 8.76 15.48
N LEU A 129 -7.80 7.43 15.37
CA LEU A 129 -7.48 6.73 14.12
C LEU A 129 -8.46 7.06 13.00
N GLY A 130 -9.75 7.20 13.31
CA GLY A 130 -10.77 7.61 12.34
C GLY A 130 -10.58 9.04 11.84
N GLN A 131 -10.11 9.96 12.69
CA GLN A 131 -9.74 11.31 12.25
C GLN A 131 -8.51 11.28 11.33
N ALA A 132 -7.47 10.53 11.69
CA ALA A 132 -6.29 10.38 10.86
C ALA A 132 -6.64 9.80 9.48
N GLN A 133 -7.47 8.74 9.45
CA GLN A 133 -7.93 8.13 8.21
C GLN A 133 -8.71 9.12 7.32
N ARG A 134 -9.58 9.96 7.89
CA ARG A 134 -10.31 10.98 7.12
C ARG A 134 -9.36 12.00 6.49
N LEU A 135 -8.39 12.50 7.24
CA LEU A 135 -7.39 13.43 6.70
C LEU A 135 -6.58 12.81 5.57
N ILE A 136 -6.11 11.57 5.76
CA ILE A 136 -5.37 10.81 4.73
C ILE A 136 -6.24 10.64 3.47
N TRP A 137 -7.53 10.35 3.64
CA TRP A 137 -8.46 10.22 2.52
C TRP A 137 -8.65 11.54 1.75
N GLU A 138 -8.81 12.65 2.48
CA GLU A 138 -8.98 14.00 1.92
C GLU A 138 -7.72 14.49 1.20
N ASP A 139 -6.53 14.20 1.73
CA ASP A 139 -5.25 14.54 1.13
C ASP A 139 -4.94 13.72 -0.14
N ALA A 140 -5.57 12.56 -0.30
CA ALA A 140 -5.43 11.64 -1.42
C ALA A 140 -3.95 11.35 -1.82
N PRO A 141 -3.09 10.89 -0.89
CA PRO A 141 -1.67 10.63 -1.16
C PRO A 141 -1.43 9.48 -2.14
N CYS A 142 -2.44 8.64 -2.36
CA CYS A 142 -2.42 7.56 -3.35
C CYS A 142 -3.77 7.42 -4.05
N LEU A 143 -3.74 6.70 -5.18
CA LEU A 143 -4.95 6.24 -5.84
C LEU A 143 -5.38 4.90 -5.22
N TRP A 144 -6.47 4.91 -4.47
CA TRP A 144 -7.07 3.70 -3.90
C TRP A 144 -7.70 2.86 -5.01
N LEU A 145 -7.25 1.60 -5.16
CA LEU A 145 -7.68 0.73 -6.26
C LEU A 145 -8.74 -0.29 -5.82
N TYR A 146 -8.36 -1.23 -4.96
CA TYR A 146 -9.25 -2.30 -4.49
C TYR A 146 -8.69 -3.00 -3.25
N VAL A 147 -9.55 -3.77 -2.58
CA VAL A 147 -9.17 -4.81 -1.61
C VAL A 147 -9.37 -6.17 -2.30
N PRO A 148 -8.33 -7.01 -2.45
CA PRO A 148 -8.45 -8.26 -3.17
C PRO A 148 -9.24 -9.31 -2.38
N ASP A 149 -9.97 -10.17 -3.09
CA ASP A 149 -10.49 -11.40 -2.52
C ASP A 149 -9.35 -12.38 -2.22
N LEU A 150 -9.35 -12.92 -1.01
CA LEU A 150 -8.37 -13.90 -0.55
C LEU A 150 -8.87 -15.31 -0.86
N LEU A 151 -8.30 -15.93 -1.89
CA LEU A 151 -8.70 -17.26 -2.35
C LEU A 151 -7.68 -18.31 -1.89
N VAL A 152 -8.16 -19.33 -1.19
CA VAL A 152 -7.37 -20.52 -0.85
C VAL A 152 -7.97 -21.74 -1.54
N GLY A 153 -7.12 -22.48 -2.25
CA GLY A 153 -7.49 -23.73 -2.90
C GLY A 153 -6.89 -24.93 -2.17
N ALA A 154 -7.72 -25.91 -1.85
CA ALA A 154 -7.29 -27.21 -1.31
C ALA A 154 -7.88 -28.35 -2.15
N ARG A 155 -7.25 -29.53 -2.09
CA ARG A 155 -7.83 -30.74 -2.69
C ARG A 155 -9.12 -31.10 -1.97
N ARG A 156 -10.07 -31.75 -2.65
CA ARG A 156 -11.36 -32.15 -2.07
C ARG A 156 -11.25 -33.00 -0.79
N ASN A 157 -10.18 -33.76 -0.66
CA ASN A 157 -9.90 -34.60 0.50
C ASN A 157 -8.93 -33.95 1.50
N VAL A 158 -8.70 -32.63 1.41
CA VAL A 158 -7.91 -31.88 2.37
C VAL A 158 -8.85 -30.89 3.06
N GLU A 159 -9.02 -31.09 4.36
CA GLU A 159 -9.90 -30.30 5.21
C GLU A 159 -9.07 -29.47 6.20
N GLY A 160 -9.68 -28.48 6.85
CA GLY A 160 -9.01 -27.63 7.84
C GLY A 160 -8.02 -26.59 7.28
N VAL A 161 -8.04 -26.36 5.96
CA VAL A 161 -7.29 -25.28 5.30
C VAL A 161 -8.21 -24.07 5.14
N PHE A 162 -7.79 -22.91 5.65
CA PHE A 162 -8.52 -21.66 5.54
C PHE A 162 -7.57 -20.47 5.50
N ILE A 163 -8.07 -19.28 5.14
CA ILE A 163 -7.28 -18.04 5.08
C ILE A 163 -7.83 -17.03 6.09
N TRP A 164 -6.94 -16.38 6.84
CA TRP A 164 -7.31 -15.29 7.72
C TRP A 164 -7.51 -13.99 6.93
N PRO A 165 -8.35 -13.05 7.41
CA PRO A 165 -8.47 -11.72 6.81
C PRO A 165 -7.14 -10.95 6.73
N THR A 166 -6.15 -11.33 7.54
CA THR A 166 -4.78 -10.79 7.52
C THR A 166 -3.86 -11.43 6.47
N VAL A 167 -4.43 -12.16 5.49
CA VAL A 167 -3.80 -12.80 4.31
C VAL A 167 -2.98 -14.07 4.56
N PHE A 168 -2.94 -14.57 5.80
CA PHE A 168 -2.22 -15.81 6.11
C PHE A 168 -3.08 -17.05 5.85
N THR A 169 -2.58 -17.95 5.02
CA THR A 169 -3.17 -19.29 4.85
C THR A 169 -2.80 -20.15 6.05
N VAL A 170 -3.81 -20.64 6.76
CA VAL A 170 -3.66 -21.54 7.90
C VAL A 170 -3.72 -22.98 7.42
N VAL A 171 -2.65 -23.71 7.70
CA VAL A 171 -2.53 -25.16 7.44
C VAL A 171 -2.31 -25.96 8.71
N ARG A 172 -2.29 -25.31 9.89
CA ARG A 172 -2.03 -25.99 11.17
C ARG A 172 -3.11 -27.01 11.52
N GLU A 173 -4.33 -26.74 11.09
CA GLU A 173 -5.51 -27.59 11.33
C GLU A 173 -5.79 -28.51 10.13
N ALA A 174 -4.89 -28.52 9.13
CA ALA A 174 -5.10 -29.26 7.92
C ALA A 174 -4.94 -30.77 8.14
N TRP A 175 -5.88 -31.54 7.60
CA TRP A 175 -5.83 -33.00 7.60
C TRP A 175 -6.40 -33.55 6.30
N LYS A 176 -6.11 -34.82 6.02
CA LYS A 176 -6.56 -35.50 4.81
C LYS A 176 -7.67 -36.49 5.14
N SER A 177 -8.84 -36.32 4.54
CA SER A 177 -9.91 -37.30 4.61
C SER A 177 -9.62 -38.52 3.74
N ALA A 178 -10.17 -39.67 4.15
CA ALA A 178 -9.97 -40.97 3.53
C ALA A 178 -10.45 -41.01 2.07
#